data_AF-A0AAW5KYY5-F1
#
_entry.id   AF-A0AAW5KYY5-F1
#
_cell.length_a   1.000
_cell.length_b   1.000
_cell.length_c   1.000
_cell.angle_alpha   90.00
_cell.angle_beta   90.00
_cell.angle_gamma   90.00
#
_symmetry.space_group_name_H-M   'P 1'
#
loop_
_entity.id
_entity.type
_entity.pdbx_description
1 polymer ?
#
loop_
_entity_poly.entity_id
_entity_poly.type
_entity_poly.pdbx_seq_one_letter_code
_entity_poly.pdbx_strand_id
1 'polypeptide(L)'
;MDNYICTTCGVQYPENEEAPSRCKICNEERQYVNPIGQSWTTLETMQNSNLYKNEIIKEESGLYSITTKPKFAIGQTAFLIQSKTLNVMWDCISYLDDKTIQRIYDLGGIQAIALSHPHYYSTQVKWAETFNVPIYIHEDDKEWVVRPSKQIKFWSGEHLILSEELTLHRLGGHFKGGTVIHWKDGNEGKGILLSGDIIQVVSDRKWVSFMYSYPNLIPLPANKVRDMAEKVKDIQFCRLYNAFHGVVEDANKAVQRSADRYIKALQGELFHT
;
A
#
# COMPACT_ATOMS: atom_id res chain seq x y z
N MET A 1 -20.97 -14.41 14.49
CA MET A 1 -20.80 -13.06 13.93
C MET A 1 -19.47 -13.07 13.21
N ASP A 2 -19.37 -12.33 12.11
CA ASP A 2 -18.24 -12.46 11.18
C ASP A 2 -17.58 -11.11 10.90
N ASN A 3 -16.26 -11.13 10.66
CA ASN A 3 -15.55 -10.00 10.07
C ASN A 3 -15.60 -10.08 8.53
N TYR A 4 -16.63 -9.46 7.95
CA TYR A 4 -16.84 -9.47 6.50
C TYR A 4 -15.73 -8.71 5.75
N ILE A 5 -15.33 -9.27 4.60
CA ILE A 5 -14.34 -8.73 3.69
C ILE A 5 -15.05 -8.35 2.40
N CYS A 6 -14.93 -7.09 1.98
CA CYS A 6 -15.44 -6.66 0.69
C CYS A 6 -14.68 -7.36 -0.44
N THR A 7 -15.37 -8.05 -1.33
CA THR A 7 -14.72 -8.79 -2.44
C THR A 7 -14.08 -7.88 -3.49
N THR A 8 -14.47 -6.60 -3.52
CA THR A 8 -13.97 -5.61 -4.50
C THR A 8 -12.68 -4.95 -4.02
N CYS A 9 -12.68 -4.37 -2.81
CA CYS A 9 -11.50 -3.67 -2.27
C CYS A 9 -10.67 -4.50 -1.28
N GLY A 10 -11.19 -5.60 -0.75
CA GLY A 10 -10.47 -6.47 0.18
C GLY A 10 -10.44 -5.99 1.63
N VAL A 11 -11.04 -4.83 1.93
CA VAL A 11 -11.08 -4.27 3.29
C VAL A 11 -12.05 -5.04 4.18
N GLN A 12 -11.57 -5.36 5.38
CA GLN A 12 -12.32 -6.08 6.40
C GLN A 12 -13.06 -5.14 7.36
N TYR A 13 -14.28 -5.53 7.71
CA TYR A 13 -15.18 -4.81 8.59
C TYR A 13 -15.13 -5.38 10.02
N PRO A 14 -15.55 -4.59 11.03
CA PRO A 14 -15.76 -5.11 12.38
C PRO A 14 -16.78 -6.25 12.37
N GLU A 15 -16.77 -7.02 13.45
CA GLU A 15 -17.63 -8.19 13.61
C GLU A 15 -19.11 -7.76 13.60
N ASN A 16 -19.93 -8.47 12.83
CA ASN A 16 -21.35 -8.20 12.71
C ASN A 16 -22.14 -9.49 12.42
N GLU A 17 -23.45 -9.50 12.68
CA GLU A 17 -24.35 -10.60 12.34
C GLU A 17 -24.61 -10.69 10.83
N GLU A 18 -24.70 -9.53 10.18
CA GLU A 18 -24.94 -9.43 8.74
C GLU A 18 -23.84 -8.63 8.04
N ALA A 19 -23.63 -8.93 6.77
CA ALA A 19 -22.70 -8.19 5.94
C ALA A 19 -23.15 -6.71 5.81
N PRO A 20 -22.22 -5.74 5.81
CA PRO A 20 -22.59 -4.34 5.66
C PRO A 20 -23.34 -4.09 4.34
N SER A 21 -24.38 -3.24 4.38
CA SER A 21 -25.15 -2.90 3.18
C SER A 21 -24.32 -2.16 2.12
N ARG A 22 -23.26 -1.47 2.54
CA ARG A 22 -22.37 -0.67 1.68
C ARG A 22 -20.94 -0.77 2.18
N CYS A 23 -19.99 -0.80 1.25
CA CYS A 23 -18.58 -0.69 1.60
C CYS A 23 -18.15 0.79 1.54
N LYS A 24 -17.83 1.38 2.70
CA LYS A 24 -17.29 2.75 2.84
C LYS A 24 -16.20 3.07 1.82
N ILE A 25 -15.30 2.11 1.57
CA ILE A 25 -14.16 2.29 0.67
C ILE A 25 -14.59 2.22 -0.81
N CYS A 26 -15.49 1.30 -1.19
CA CYS A 26 -15.97 1.18 -2.57
C CYS A 26 -16.98 2.27 -2.96
N ASN A 27 -17.71 2.80 -1.98
CA ASN A 27 -18.66 3.90 -2.18
C ASN A 27 -17.99 5.28 -2.26
N GLU A 28 -16.68 5.34 -2.09
CA GLU A 28 -15.89 6.55 -2.21
C GLU A 28 -15.39 6.71 -3.66
N GLU A 29 -15.32 7.96 -4.15
CA GLU A 29 -15.09 8.29 -5.56
C GLU A 29 -13.72 7.89 -6.12
N ARG A 30 -12.77 7.52 -5.26
CA ARG A 30 -11.45 7.01 -5.66
C ARG A 30 -11.45 5.51 -5.90
N GLN A 31 -12.55 4.85 -5.57
CA GLN A 31 -12.83 3.46 -5.89
C GLN A 31 -14.16 3.36 -6.66
N TYR A 32 -14.77 2.19 -6.66
CA TYR A 32 -16.06 1.93 -7.28
C TYR A 32 -16.76 0.78 -6.56
N VAL A 33 -18.09 0.80 -6.59
CA VAL A 33 -18.91 -0.38 -6.32
C VAL A 33 -18.87 -1.25 -7.57
N ASN A 34 -18.61 -2.55 -7.40
CA ASN A 34 -18.56 -3.47 -8.54
C ASN A 34 -19.86 -3.39 -9.36
N PRO A 35 -19.79 -3.33 -10.71
CA PRO A 35 -20.98 -3.28 -11.57
C PRO A 35 -21.98 -4.43 -11.37
N ILE A 36 -21.53 -5.59 -10.87
CA ILE A 36 -22.43 -6.71 -10.52
C ILE A 36 -22.98 -6.62 -9.08
N GLY A 37 -22.71 -5.54 -8.38
CA GLY A 37 -23.19 -5.25 -7.02
C GLY A 37 -22.15 -5.47 -5.93
N GLN A 38 -22.47 -4.98 -4.74
CA GLN A 38 -21.67 -5.15 -3.54
C GLN A 38 -21.73 -6.62 -3.07
N SER A 39 -20.58 -7.26 -2.91
CA SER A 39 -20.48 -8.61 -2.36
C SER A 39 -19.42 -8.70 -1.27
N TRP A 40 -19.57 -9.75 -0.44
CA TRP A 40 -18.81 -9.96 0.78
C TRP A 40 -18.39 -11.43 0.90
N THR A 41 -17.27 -11.66 1.56
CA THR A 41 -16.78 -12.98 1.97
C THR A 41 -16.25 -12.88 3.41
N THR A 42 -15.74 -13.96 3.98
CA THR A 42 -14.99 -13.95 5.23
C THR A 42 -13.63 -14.61 5.02
N LEU A 43 -12.68 -14.38 5.93
CA LEU A 43 -11.40 -15.06 5.86
C LEU A 43 -11.57 -16.59 5.96
N GLU A 44 -12.48 -17.04 6.82
CA GLU A 44 -12.83 -18.46 6.97
C GLU A 44 -13.37 -19.05 5.66
N THR A 45 -14.31 -18.37 4.99
CA THR A 45 -14.81 -18.82 3.68
C THR A 45 -13.68 -18.91 2.65
N MET A 46 -12.78 -17.92 2.62
CA MET A 46 -11.63 -17.94 1.71
C MET A 46 -10.69 -19.12 2.00
N GLN A 47 -10.39 -19.41 3.27
CA GLN A 47 -9.54 -20.54 3.68
C GLN A 47 -10.20 -21.89 3.34
N ASN A 48 -11.48 -22.05 3.69
CA ASN A 48 -12.24 -23.30 3.46
C ASN A 48 -12.45 -23.59 1.97
N SER A 49 -12.43 -22.56 1.10
CA SER A 49 -12.53 -22.75 -0.35
C SER A 49 -11.34 -23.52 -0.95
N ASN A 50 -10.18 -23.53 -0.27
CA ASN A 50 -8.90 -24.04 -0.80
C ASN A 50 -8.48 -23.44 -2.16
N LEU A 51 -9.11 -22.33 -2.58
CA LEU A 51 -8.84 -21.66 -3.85
C LEU A 51 -7.61 -20.75 -3.75
N TYR A 52 -7.46 -20.09 -2.61
CA TYR A 52 -6.45 -19.05 -2.41
C TYR A 52 -5.19 -19.61 -1.74
N LYS A 53 -4.05 -19.09 -2.17
CA LYS A 53 -2.76 -19.24 -1.50
C LYS A 53 -1.99 -17.94 -1.64
N ASN A 54 -1.15 -17.62 -0.67
CA ASN A 54 -0.18 -16.55 -0.88
C ASN A 54 1.10 -17.09 -1.51
N GLU A 55 1.62 -16.34 -2.45
CA GLU A 55 2.93 -16.52 -3.06
C GLU A 55 3.89 -15.50 -2.42
N ILE A 56 5.02 -15.98 -1.91
CA ILE A 56 6.06 -15.17 -1.27
C ILE A 56 7.34 -15.29 -2.09
N ILE A 57 7.76 -14.19 -2.73
CA ILE A 57 8.91 -14.16 -3.64
C ILE A 57 9.96 -13.22 -3.06
N LYS A 58 11.23 -13.63 -3.11
CA LYS A 58 12.36 -12.74 -2.80
C LYS A 58 12.62 -11.83 -4.00
N GLU A 59 12.40 -10.53 -3.82
CA GLU A 59 12.60 -9.53 -4.88
C GLU A 59 14.05 -9.06 -4.92
N GLU A 60 14.63 -8.78 -3.76
CA GLU A 60 16.05 -8.50 -3.59
C GLU A 60 16.51 -8.84 -2.15
N SER A 61 17.77 -8.52 -1.82
CA SER A 61 18.28 -8.81 -0.47
C SER A 61 17.46 -8.09 0.59
N GLY A 62 16.85 -8.84 1.51
CA GLY A 62 16.00 -8.32 2.58
C GLY A 62 14.63 -7.81 2.13
N LEU A 63 14.19 -8.08 0.89
CA LEU A 63 12.86 -7.68 0.42
C LEU A 63 12.10 -8.86 -0.17
N TYR A 64 10.91 -9.13 0.37
CA TYR A 64 10.01 -10.18 -0.10
C TYR A 64 8.66 -9.59 -0.47
N SER A 65 8.14 -9.94 -1.63
CA SER A 65 6.77 -9.63 -2.03
C SER A 65 5.83 -10.75 -1.60
N ILE A 66 4.59 -10.39 -1.29
CA ILE A 66 3.52 -11.31 -0.88
C ILE A 66 2.27 -10.97 -1.69
N THR A 67 1.78 -11.93 -2.48
CA THR A 67 0.54 -11.77 -3.26
C THR A 67 -0.39 -12.96 -3.13
N THR A 68 -1.70 -12.71 -3.10
CA THR A 68 -2.70 -13.78 -3.13
C THR A 68 -2.94 -14.27 -4.55
N LYS A 69 -2.94 -15.60 -4.74
CA LYS A 69 -3.23 -16.31 -5.99
C LYS A 69 -4.42 -17.26 -5.79
N PRO A 70 -5.44 -17.26 -6.67
CA PRO A 70 -5.66 -16.28 -7.74
C PRO A 70 -5.86 -14.86 -7.18
N LYS A 71 -5.80 -13.85 -8.06
CA LYS A 71 -6.00 -12.45 -7.69
C LYS A 71 -7.31 -12.30 -6.90
N PHE A 72 -7.24 -11.67 -5.73
CA PHE A 72 -8.40 -11.32 -4.91
C PHE A 72 -8.49 -9.80 -4.75
N ALA A 73 -9.70 -9.25 -4.81
CA ALA A 73 -9.97 -7.83 -4.71
C ALA A 73 -9.07 -7.00 -5.65
N ILE A 74 -8.40 -5.96 -5.13
CA ILE A 74 -7.51 -5.08 -5.91
C ILE A 74 -6.31 -5.86 -6.45
N GLY A 75 -5.85 -6.90 -5.73
CA GLY A 75 -4.72 -7.73 -6.10
C GLY A 75 -3.37 -7.05 -5.93
N GLN A 76 -3.27 -6.18 -4.93
CA GLN A 76 -2.04 -5.52 -4.52
C GLN A 76 -1.03 -6.51 -3.92
N THR A 77 0.22 -6.05 -3.88
CA THR A 77 1.35 -6.71 -3.25
C THR A 77 1.63 -6.08 -1.89
N ALA A 78 1.71 -6.90 -0.84
CA ALA A 78 2.34 -6.50 0.42
C ALA A 78 3.83 -6.85 0.37
N PHE A 79 4.66 -6.11 1.09
CA PHE A 79 6.10 -6.35 1.13
C PHE A 79 6.59 -6.58 2.56
N LEU A 80 7.36 -7.64 2.77
CA LEU A 80 8.15 -7.83 3.99
C LEU A 80 9.55 -7.26 3.78
N ILE A 81 9.84 -6.16 4.47
CA ILE A 81 11.15 -5.50 4.51
C ILE A 81 11.90 -6.05 5.72
N GLN A 82 13.06 -6.66 5.50
CA GLN A 82 13.96 -7.12 6.55
C GLN A 82 15.14 -6.15 6.68
N SER A 83 14.96 -5.11 7.50
CA SER A 83 16.05 -4.19 7.86
C SER A 83 16.94 -4.82 8.95
N LYS A 84 18.00 -4.13 9.39
CA LYS A 84 18.89 -4.68 10.43
C LYS A 84 18.23 -4.63 11.82
N THR A 85 17.37 -3.64 12.04
CA THR A 85 16.73 -3.39 13.34
C THR A 85 15.35 -4.03 13.48
N LEU A 86 14.53 -4.03 12.43
CA LEU A 86 13.23 -4.71 12.44
C LEU A 86 12.72 -5.15 11.06
N ASN A 87 11.83 -6.14 11.05
CA ASN A 87 11.04 -6.50 9.90
C ASN A 87 9.72 -5.70 9.88
N VAL A 88 9.47 -5.00 8.78
CA VAL A 88 8.22 -4.25 8.55
C VAL A 88 7.43 -4.90 7.43
N MET A 89 6.15 -5.14 7.69
CA MET A 89 5.18 -5.38 6.64
C MET A 89 4.69 -4.04 6.09
N TRP A 90 5.00 -3.78 4.83
CA TRP A 90 4.51 -2.63 4.08
C TRP A 90 3.26 -3.00 3.29
N ASP A 91 2.17 -2.28 3.55
CA ASP A 91 0.81 -2.58 3.08
C ASP A 91 0.30 -3.97 3.55
N CYS A 92 -0.96 -4.28 3.27
CA CYS A 92 -1.57 -5.56 3.65
C CYS A 92 -2.41 -6.16 2.51
N ILE A 93 -2.54 -7.49 2.53
CA ILE A 93 -3.43 -8.27 1.67
C ILE A 93 -4.49 -8.99 2.50
N SER A 94 -5.62 -9.35 1.89
CA SER A 94 -6.76 -9.89 2.66
C SER A 94 -6.54 -11.33 3.14
N TYR A 95 -5.98 -12.19 2.29
CA TYR A 95 -5.84 -13.61 2.59
C TYR A 95 -4.66 -13.88 3.52
N LEU A 96 -4.89 -14.68 4.56
CA LEU A 96 -3.88 -15.11 5.53
C LEU A 96 -4.21 -16.55 5.95
N ASP A 97 -3.26 -17.46 5.80
CA ASP A 97 -3.37 -18.87 6.20
C ASP A 97 -2.14 -19.30 7.01
N ASP A 98 -2.22 -20.47 7.65
CA ASP A 98 -1.15 -20.98 8.51
C ASP A 98 0.17 -21.19 7.77
N LYS A 99 0.10 -21.54 6.48
CA LYS A 99 1.30 -21.69 5.63
C LYS A 99 2.02 -20.35 5.41
N THR A 100 1.25 -19.29 5.15
CA THR A 100 1.78 -17.92 5.05
C THR A 100 2.37 -17.50 6.38
N ILE A 101 1.66 -17.74 7.49
CA ILE A 101 2.10 -17.37 8.84
C ILE A 101 3.44 -18.05 9.16
N GLN A 102 3.52 -19.36 8.98
CA GLN A 102 4.74 -20.12 9.22
C GLN A 102 5.90 -19.62 8.35
N ARG A 103 5.64 -19.40 7.06
CA ARG A 103 6.67 -18.92 6.15
C ARG A 103 7.23 -17.55 6.55
N ILE A 104 6.39 -16.68 7.11
CA ILE A 104 6.82 -15.37 7.61
C ILE A 104 7.63 -15.51 8.90
N TYR A 105 7.26 -16.41 9.82
CA TYR A 105 8.10 -16.72 10.97
C TYR A 105 9.47 -17.28 10.58
N ASP A 106 9.53 -18.14 9.55
CA ASP A 106 10.80 -18.64 9.00
C ASP A 106 11.66 -17.50 8.38
N LEU A 107 11.03 -16.37 8.03
CA LEU A 107 11.69 -15.14 7.59
C LEU A 107 11.92 -14.14 8.73
N GLY A 108 11.84 -14.58 10.00
CA GLY A 108 12.11 -13.74 11.17
C GLY A 108 10.91 -12.93 11.68
N GLY A 109 9.71 -13.21 11.18
CA GLY A 109 8.47 -12.59 11.64
C GLY A 109 8.29 -11.14 11.18
N ILE A 110 7.33 -10.46 11.80
CA ILE A 110 7.00 -9.04 11.59
C ILE A 110 7.10 -8.37 12.97
N GLN A 111 7.63 -7.15 13.05
CA GLN A 111 7.63 -6.34 14.28
C GLN A 111 6.78 -5.08 14.15
N ALA A 112 6.44 -4.66 12.93
CA ALA A 112 5.51 -3.57 12.67
C ALA A 112 4.81 -3.72 11.32
N ILE A 113 3.59 -3.22 11.22
CA ILE A 113 2.89 -3.02 9.95
C ILE A 113 2.82 -1.52 9.70
N ALA A 114 3.13 -1.08 8.49
CA ALA A 114 2.92 0.30 8.05
C ALA A 114 2.14 0.31 6.73
N LEU A 115 1.19 1.22 6.60
CA LEU A 115 0.23 1.21 5.49
C LEU A 115 0.32 2.51 4.69
N SER A 116 0.28 2.38 3.38
CA SER A 116 0.33 3.51 2.46
C SER A 116 -0.95 4.35 2.51
N HIS A 117 -2.12 3.71 2.36
CA HIS A 117 -3.42 4.38 2.27
C HIS A 117 -4.59 3.36 2.37
N PRO A 118 -5.85 3.83 2.51
CA PRO A 118 -7.01 3.00 2.85
C PRO A 118 -7.35 1.81 1.95
N HIS A 119 -7.00 1.84 0.67
CA HIS A 119 -7.27 0.70 -0.20
C HIS A 119 -6.45 -0.53 0.16
N TYR A 120 -5.29 -0.36 0.80
CA TYR A 120 -4.38 -1.45 1.16
C TYR A 120 -4.44 -1.83 2.64
N TYR A 121 -5.47 -1.34 3.36
CA TYR A 121 -5.74 -1.74 4.74
C TYR A 121 -6.19 -3.20 4.82
N SER A 122 -6.92 -3.72 3.84
CA SER A 122 -7.26 -5.14 3.73
C SER A 122 -7.75 -5.77 5.05
N THR A 123 -7.13 -6.88 5.49
CA THR A 123 -7.34 -7.52 6.81
C THR A 123 -6.25 -7.11 7.82
N GLN A 124 -5.73 -5.87 7.76
CA GLN A 124 -4.64 -5.35 8.61
C GLN A 124 -4.75 -5.73 10.09
N VAL A 125 -5.94 -5.69 10.66
CA VAL A 125 -6.16 -5.99 12.08
C VAL A 125 -5.92 -7.48 12.34
N LYS A 126 -6.38 -8.36 11.44
CA LYS A 126 -6.11 -9.79 11.56
C LYS A 126 -4.62 -10.10 11.45
N TRP A 127 -3.91 -9.45 10.51
CA TRP A 127 -2.46 -9.54 10.41
C TRP A 127 -1.77 -9.09 11.71
N ALA A 128 -2.14 -7.92 12.21
CA ALA A 128 -1.58 -7.36 13.44
C ALA A 128 -1.85 -8.22 14.69
N GLU A 129 -3.05 -8.81 14.80
CA GLU A 129 -3.41 -9.74 15.88
C GLU A 129 -2.61 -11.04 15.77
N THR A 130 -2.48 -11.61 14.58
CA THR A 130 -1.74 -12.86 14.34
C THR A 130 -0.26 -12.74 14.70
N PHE A 131 0.38 -11.62 14.37
CA PHE A 131 1.79 -11.39 14.67
C PHE A 131 2.03 -10.60 15.95
N ASN A 132 0.97 -10.14 16.62
CA ASN A 132 0.99 -9.30 17.80
C ASN A 132 1.87 -8.03 17.64
N VAL A 133 1.59 -7.25 16.60
CA VAL A 133 2.38 -6.06 16.22
C VAL A 133 1.53 -4.80 16.06
N PRO A 134 2.12 -3.60 16.23
CA PRO A 134 1.43 -2.35 15.93
C PRO A 134 1.21 -2.14 14.43
N ILE A 135 0.17 -1.38 14.10
CA ILE A 135 -0.12 -0.88 12.75
C ILE A 135 0.07 0.64 12.76
N TYR A 136 0.92 1.18 11.89
CA TYR A 136 1.12 2.61 11.72
C TYR A 136 0.28 3.15 10.55
N ILE A 137 -0.59 4.11 10.88
CA ILE A 137 -1.47 4.80 9.93
C ILE A 137 -1.34 6.31 10.16
N HIS A 138 -1.23 7.10 9.10
CA HIS A 138 -1.21 8.55 9.26
C HIS A 138 -2.58 9.07 9.74
N GLU A 139 -2.60 10.01 10.68
CA GLU A 139 -3.84 10.49 11.33
C GLU A 139 -4.84 11.10 10.35
N ASP A 140 -4.37 11.70 9.25
CA ASP A 140 -5.22 12.26 8.20
C ASP A 140 -6.09 11.19 7.51
N ASP A 141 -5.72 9.91 7.62
CA ASP A 141 -6.51 8.79 7.09
C ASP A 141 -7.32 8.05 8.16
N LYS A 142 -7.33 8.55 9.41
CA LYS A 142 -8.04 7.92 10.55
C LYS A 142 -9.51 7.66 10.25
N GLU A 143 -10.17 8.56 9.53
CA GLU A 143 -11.58 8.39 9.18
C GLU A 143 -11.83 7.16 8.31
N TRP A 144 -10.84 6.70 7.54
CA TRP A 144 -10.96 5.56 6.63
C TRP A 144 -10.73 4.20 7.31
N VAL A 145 -10.36 4.20 8.59
CA VAL A 145 -10.25 2.96 9.37
C VAL A 145 -11.63 2.38 9.61
N VAL A 146 -11.93 1.25 8.95
CA VAL A 146 -13.21 0.56 9.04
C VAL A 146 -13.28 -0.36 10.26
N ARG A 147 -12.30 -1.26 10.43
CA ARG A 147 -12.20 -2.16 11.60
C ARG A 147 -11.30 -1.51 12.66
N PRO A 148 -11.84 -1.04 13.80
CA PRO A 148 -11.02 -0.47 14.86
C PRO A 148 -10.17 -1.55 15.55
N SER A 149 -9.02 -1.16 16.09
CA SER A 149 -8.14 -2.05 16.87
C SER A 149 -7.21 -1.26 17.79
N LYS A 150 -6.84 -1.86 18.93
CA LYS A 150 -5.83 -1.31 19.85
C LYS A 150 -4.40 -1.36 19.30
N GLN A 151 -4.16 -2.19 18.27
CA GLN A 151 -2.88 -2.27 17.58
C GLN A 151 -2.62 -1.03 16.69
N ILE A 152 -3.66 -0.27 16.32
CA ILE A 152 -3.52 0.89 15.44
C ILE A 152 -2.88 2.05 16.21
N LYS A 153 -1.77 2.56 15.68
CA LYS A 153 -1.04 3.74 16.11
C LYS A 153 -1.18 4.81 15.03
N PHE A 154 -1.90 5.87 15.36
CA PHE A 154 -1.93 7.05 14.52
C PHE A 154 -0.67 7.87 14.73
N TRP A 155 -0.04 8.27 13.63
CA TRP A 155 1.10 9.19 13.65
C TRP A 155 0.76 10.45 12.86
N SER A 156 1.44 11.53 13.17
CA SER A 156 1.18 12.87 12.65
C SER A 156 2.44 13.51 12.07
N GLY A 157 2.26 14.58 11.30
CA GLY A 157 3.35 15.33 10.69
C GLY A 157 3.78 14.79 9.33
N GLU A 158 4.97 15.21 8.89
CA GLU A 158 5.45 14.89 7.54
C GLU A 158 6.23 13.58 7.46
N HIS A 159 6.79 13.13 8.58
CA HIS A 159 7.53 11.88 8.64
C HIS A 159 7.46 11.22 10.02
N LEU A 160 7.59 9.89 10.03
CA LEU A 160 7.78 9.07 11.23
C LEU A 160 8.99 8.17 11.03
N ILE A 161 9.98 8.29 11.91
CA ILE A 161 11.14 7.40 11.95
C ILE A 161 10.71 6.12 12.69
N LEU A 162 10.63 4.99 11.98
CA LEU A 162 10.34 3.68 12.58
C LEU A 162 11.59 3.04 13.16
N SER A 163 12.73 3.24 12.51
CA SER A 163 14.06 2.86 12.98
C SER A 163 15.13 3.70 12.30
N GLU A 164 16.40 3.43 12.60
CA GLU A 164 17.51 4.10 11.94
C GLU A 164 17.45 3.98 10.41
N GLU A 165 16.93 2.88 9.87
CA GLU A 165 16.91 2.58 8.43
C GLU A 165 15.58 2.83 7.73
N LEU A 166 14.49 2.96 8.49
CA LEU A 166 13.12 2.98 7.96
C LEU A 166 12.39 4.25 8.39
N THR A 167 11.96 5.05 7.41
CA THR A 167 11.20 6.28 7.63
C THR A 167 9.92 6.28 6.79
N LEU A 168 8.79 6.56 7.42
CA LEU A 168 7.53 6.84 6.73
C LEU A 168 7.48 8.32 6.35
N HIS A 169 7.04 8.61 5.13
CA HIS A 169 6.85 9.97 4.63
C HIS A 169 5.41 10.18 4.19
N ARG A 170 4.76 11.23 4.69
CA ARG A 170 3.41 11.61 4.29
C ARG A 170 3.46 12.50 3.05
N LEU A 171 3.15 11.93 1.90
CA LEU A 171 3.08 12.68 0.63
C LEU A 171 1.68 13.25 0.38
N GLY A 172 0.65 12.54 0.84
CA GLY A 172 -0.73 12.84 0.51
C GLY A 172 -1.04 12.54 -0.97
N GLY A 173 -2.00 13.27 -1.54
CA GLY A 173 -2.39 13.11 -2.95
C GLY A 173 -3.59 12.19 -3.07
N HIS A 174 -3.36 10.92 -3.40
CA HIS A 174 -4.41 9.88 -3.55
C HIS A 174 -5.32 9.81 -2.31
N PHE A 175 -4.71 9.85 -1.12
CA PHE A 175 -5.37 10.09 0.16
C PHE A 175 -4.64 11.19 0.91
N LYS A 176 -5.30 11.88 1.84
CA LYS A 176 -4.70 12.99 2.57
C LYS A 176 -3.50 12.53 3.42
N GLY A 177 -3.62 11.36 4.03
CA GLY A 177 -2.56 10.66 4.77
C GLY A 177 -1.68 9.73 3.91
N GLY A 178 -1.78 9.80 2.57
CA GLY A 178 -1.03 8.94 1.66
C GLY A 178 0.46 8.89 1.99
N THR A 179 0.95 7.69 2.30
CA THR A 179 2.26 7.43 2.88
C THR A 179 3.12 6.57 1.96
N VAL A 180 4.43 6.83 1.98
CA VAL A 180 5.46 5.95 1.41
C VAL A 180 6.46 5.56 2.49
N ILE A 181 7.13 4.42 2.37
CA ILE A 181 8.23 4.04 3.27
C ILE A 181 9.56 4.09 2.51
N HIS A 182 10.52 4.80 3.11
CA HIS A 182 11.91 4.84 2.67
C HIS A 182 12.73 3.87 3.50
N TRP A 183 13.43 2.96 2.82
CA TRP A 183 14.43 2.08 3.40
C TRP A 183 15.81 2.49 2.91
N LYS A 184 16.56 3.20 3.75
CA LYS A 184 17.84 3.82 3.36
C LYS A 184 18.93 2.80 3.00
N ASP A 185 18.94 1.66 3.69
CA ASP A 185 19.96 0.62 3.56
C ASP A 185 19.63 -0.40 2.46
N GLY A 186 18.41 -0.37 1.91
CA GLY A 186 17.99 -1.25 0.81
C GLY A 186 18.76 -0.97 -0.49
N ASN A 187 18.69 -1.90 -1.46
CA ASN A 187 19.40 -1.80 -2.74
C ASN A 187 20.91 -1.51 -2.54
N GLU A 188 21.57 -2.32 -1.70
CA GLU A 188 23.00 -2.19 -1.40
C GLU A 188 23.38 -0.81 -0.81
N GLY A 189 22.50 -0.22 0.03
CA GLY A 189 22.70 1.11 0.61
C GLY A 189 22.41 2.28 -0.33
N LYS A 190 21.84 2.03 -1.52
CA LYS A 190 21.41 3.09 -2.45
C LYS A 190 19.97 3.56 -2.19
N GLY A 191 19.27 2.90 -1.29
CA GLY A 191 17.92 3.24 -0.85
C GLY A 191 16.81 2.68 -1.74
N ILE A 192 15.72 2.26 -1.08
CA ILE A 192 14.47 1.82 -1.70
C ILE A 192 13.32 2.69 -1.20
N LEU A 193 12.43 3.08 -2.11
CA LEU A 193 11.13 3.67 -1.77
C LEU A 193 10.02 2.67 -2.11
N LEU A 194 9.26 2.22 -1.11
CA LEU A 194 8.03 1.45 -1.35
C LEU A 194 6.84 2.40 -1.24
N SER A 195 6.05 2.45 -2.31
CA SER A 195 5.16 3.57 -2.57
C SER A 195 3.67 3.22 -2.57
N GLY A 196 3.31 1.93 -2.48
CA GLY A 196 1.96 1.50 -2.75
C GLY A 196 1.57 1.93 -4.17
N ASP A 197 0.56 2.78 -4.31
CA ASP A 197 0.24 3.50 -5.55
C ASP A 197 0.24 5.04 -5.37
N ILE A 198 0.77 5.53 -4.24
CA ILE A 198 0.95 6.98 -3.99
C ILE A 198 1.86 7.59 -5.06
N ILE A 199 2.90 6.84 -5.45
CA ILE A 199 3.70 7.08 -6.65
C ILE A 199 3.64 5.81 -7.49
N GLN A 200 2.88 5.82 -8.58
CA GLN A 200 2.61 4.61 -9.34
C GLN A 200 3.62 4.39 -10.47
N VAL A 201 4.27 3.23 -10.49
CA VAL A 201 5.09 2.81 -11.64
C VAL A 201 4.19 2.52 -12.84
N VAL A 202 4.52 3.10 -13.99
CA VAL A 202 3.80 2.87 -15.25
C VAL A 202 4.52 1.85 -16.14
N SER A 203 3.86 1.39 -17.21
CA SER A 203 4.30 0.26 -18.05
C SER A 203 5.72 0.38 -18.61
N ASP A 204 6.19 1.58 -18.97
CA ASP A 204 7.55 1.80 -19.50
C ASP A 204 8.64 1.62 -18.41
N ARG A 205 8.28 1.47 -17.12
CA ARG A 205 9.17 1.22 -15.97
C ARG A 205 10.36 2.19 -15.80
N LYS A 206 10.41 3.23 -16.62
CA LYS A 206 11.32 4.39 -16.55
C LYS A 206 10.58 5.63 -16.03
N TRP A 207 9.30 5.51 -15.76
CA TRP A 207 8.45 6.63 -15.37
C TRP A 207 7.49 6.21 -14.26
N VAL A 208 6.95 7.22 -13.58
CA VAL A 208 5.86 7.07 -12.63
C VAL A 208 4.69 7.99 -13.02
N SER A 209 3.57 7.83 -12.34
CA SER A 209 2.39 8.69 -12.44
C SER A 209 1.81 8.96 -11.05
N PHE A 210 0.88 9.91 -11.00
CA PHE A 210 0.25 10.42 -9.79
C PHE A 210 -1.25 10.53 -10.08
N MET A 211 -2.12 9.93 -9.27
CA MET A 211 -3.56 9.98 -9.54
C MET A 211 -4.35 10.20 -8.25
N TYR A 212 -5.47 10.90 -8.39
CA TYR A 212 -6.46 11.03 -7.33
C TYR A 212 -7.31 9.75 -7.29
N SER A 213 -7.67 9.21 -8.45
CA SER A 213 -8.34 7.92 -8.59
C SER A 213 -7.78 7.15 -9.78
N TYR A 214 -7.15 6.00 -9.52
CA TYR A 214 -6.71 5.10 -10.58
C TYR A 214 -7.88 4.41 -11.30
N PRO A 215 -8.91 3.87 -10.61
CA PRO A 215 -10.03 3.23 -11.29
C PRO A 215 -10.82 4.16 -12.21
N ASN A 216 -10.97 5.43 -11.83
CA ASN A 216 -11.73 6.43 -12.58
C ASN A 216 -10.86 7.34 -13.45
N LEU A 217 -9.55 7.08 -13.48
CA LEU A 217 -8.56 7.83 -14.24
C LEU A 217 -8.53 9.35 -13.95
N ILE A 218 -8.75 9.73 -12.69
CA ILE A 218 -8.76 11.14 -12.27
C ILE A 218 -7.34 11.57 -11.87
N PRO A 219 -6.76 12.59 -12.54
CA PRO A 219 -5.43 13.08 -12.22
C PRO A 219 -5.38 13.84 -10.89
N LEU A 220 -4.20 13.90 -10.27
CA LEU A 220 -3.93 14.87 -9.20
C LEU A 220 -3.67 16.24 -9.79
N PRO A 221 -4.02 17.33 -9.11
CA PRO A 221 -3.72 18.68 -9.60
C PRO A 221 -2.20 18.95 -9.59
N ALA A 222 -1.75 19.78 -10.53
CA ALA A 222 -0.33 20.06 -10.76
C ALA A 222 0.43 20.55 -9.51
N ASN A 223 -0.21 21.37 -8.67
CA ASN A 223 0.38 21.85 -7.41
C ASN A 223 0.64 20.70 -6.43
N LYS A 224 -0.25 19.70 -6.35
CA LYS A 224 -0.08 18.53 -5.49
C LYS A 224 1.02 17.61 -6.00
N VAL A 225 1.10 17.39 -7.31
CA VAL A 225 2.19 16.60 -7.90
C VAL A 225 3.55 17.27 -7.65
N ARG A 226 3.63 18.60 -7.76
CA ARG A 226 4.84 19.36 -7.42
C ARG A 226 5.24 19.20 -5.96
N ASP A 227 4.28 19.36 -5.04
CA ASP A 227 4.48 19.15 -3.60
C ASP A 227 5.00 17.75 -3.29
N MET A 228 4.39 16.70 -3.85
CA MET A 228 4.85 15.32 -3.67
C MET A 228 6.27 15.10 -4.19
N ALA A 229 6.62 15.65 -5.35
CA ALA A 229 7.95 15.53 -5.94
C ALA A 229 9.02 16.25 -5.11
N GLU A 230 8.74 17.45 -4.61
CA GLU A 230 9.65 18.21 -3.74
C GLU A 230 9.88 17.49 -2.40
N LYS A 231 8.84 16.90 -1.79
CA LYS A 231 8.97 16.15 -0.52
C LYS A 231 9.93 14.96 -0.58
N VAL A 232 10.08 14.33 -1.75
CA VAL A 232 10.98 13.18 -1.92
C VAL A 232 12.29 13.53 -2.60
N LYS A 233 12.47 14.77 -3.04
CA LYS A 233 13.61 15.22 -3.85
C LYS A 233 14.94 14.97 -3.16
N ASP A 234 15.04 15.30 -1.87
CA ASP A 234 16.27 15.17 -1.09
C ASP A 234 16.42 13.78 -0.41
N ILE A 235 15.47 12.87 -0.63
CA ILE A 235 15.55 11.49 -0.12
C ILE A 235 16.40 10.66 -1.08
N GLN A 236 17.45 10.04 -0.56
CA GLN A 236 18.32 9.16 -1.34
C GLN A 236 17.66 7.79 -1.55
N PHE A 237 17.12 7.55 -2.75
CA PHE A 237 16.66 6.23 -3.18
C PHE A 237 16.89 6.03 -4.69
N CYS A 238 17.48 4.88 -5.03
CA CYS A 238 17.71 4.47 -6.43
C CYS A 238 16.68 3.46 -6.94
N ARG A 239 15.94 2.80 -6.04
CA ARG A 239 14.91 1.81 -6.38
C ARG A 239 13.55 2.25 -5.87
N LEU A 240 12.49 2.02 -6.66
CA LEU A 240 11.12 2.19 -6.23
C LEU A 240 10.28 0.97 -6.58
N TYR A 241 9.52 0.48 -5.61
CA TYR A 241 8.51 -0.57 -5.79
C TYR A 241 7.11 0.01 -5.57
N ASN A 242 6.18 -0.35 -6.45
CA ASN A 242 4.75 -0.10 -6.25
C ASN A 242 4.00 -1.38 -5.84
N ALA A 243 2.69 -1.23 -5.61
CA ALA A 243 1.79 -2.30 -5.20
C ALA A 243 1.51 -3.38 -6.27
N PHE A 244 2.11 -3.30 -7.47
CA PHE A 244 1.80 -4.18 -8.60
C PHE A 244 3.05 -4.74 -9.29
N HIS A 245 4.12 -4.98 -8.52
CA HIS A 245 5.43 -5.45 -9.00
C HIS A 245 6.09 -4.57 -10.08
N GLY A 246 5.65 -3.31 -10.19
CA GLY A 246 6.34 -2.29 -10.95
C GLY A 246 7.59 -1.84 -10.19
N VAL A 247 8.71 -1.86 -10.89
CA VAL A 247 10.02 -1.48 -10.36
C VAL A 247 10.62 -0.40 -11.25
N VAL A 248 11.16 0.65 -10.64
CA VAL A 248 11.87 1.73 -11.34
C VAL A 248 13.29 1.85 -10.80
N GLU A 249 14.24 1.96 -11.73
CA GLU A 249 15.65 2.28 -11.50
C GLU A 249 15.90 3.79 -11.59
N ASP A 250 16.99 4.26 -10.98
CA ASP A 250 17.29 5.70 -10.83
C ASP A 250 16.05 6.46 -10.32
N ALA A 251 15.39 5.84 -9.34
CA ALA A 251 13.99 6.10 -9.03
C ALA A 251 13.70 7.55 -8.66
N ASN A 252 14.52 8.19 -7.83
CA ASN A 252 14.33 9.59 -7.49
C ASN A 252 14.31 10.48 -8.75
N LYS A 253 15.31 10.34 -9.63
CA LYS A 253 15.34 11.07 -10.92
C LYS A 253 14.12 10.78 -11.77
N ALA A 254 13.62 9.53 -11.74
CA ALA A 254 12.41 9.12 -12.43
C ALA A 254 11.17 9.83 -11.89
N VAL A 255 11.03 9.97 -10.58
CA VAL A 255 9.95 10.73 -9.94
C VAL A 255 10.00 12.19 -10.38
N GLN A 256 11.16 12.84 -10.30
CA GLN A 256 11.31 14.26 -10.64
C GLN A 256 10.93 14.55 -12.10
N ARG A 257 11.48 13.79 -13.06
CA ARG A 257 11.15 13.96 -14.49
C ARG A 257 9.70 13.62 -14.81
N SER A 258 9.11 12.64 -14.10
CA SER A 258 7.72 12.26 -14.30
C SER A 258 6.77 13.36 -13.79
N ALA A 259 7.08 13.97 -12.65
CA ALA A 259 6.31 15.08 -12.11
C ALA A 259 6.33 16.29 -13.04
N ASP A 260 7.50 16.69 -13.56
CA ASP A 260 7.62 17.77 -14.54
C ASP A 260 6.79 17.49 -15.81
N ARG A 261 6.93 16.29 -16.38
CA ARG A 261 6.16 15.87 -17.56
C ARG A 261 4.65 15.86 -17.29
N TYR A 262 4.24 15.35 -16.14
CA TYR A 262 2.83 15.27 -15.73
C TYR A 262 2.22 16.66 -15.57
N ILE A 263 2.95 17.58 -14.93
CA ILE A 263 2.52 18.96 -14.72
C ILE A 263 2.37 19.68 -16.06
N LYS A 264 3.35 19.55 -16.97
CA LYS A 264 3.27 20.10 -18.33
C LYS A 264 2.06 19.57 -19.09
N ALA A 265 1.71 18.28 -18.93
CA ALA A 265 0.50 17.71 -19.53
C ALA A 265 -0.76 18.40 -19.02
N LEU A 266 -0.90 18.57 -17.70
CA LEU A 266 -2.06 19.23 -17.11
C LEU A 266 -2.18 20.71 -17.48
N GLN A 267 -1.05 21.37 -17.76
CA GLN A 267 -1.00 22.76 -18.17
C GLN A 267 -1.17 22.96 -19.68
N GLY A 268 -1.27 21.87 -20.46
CA GLY A 268 -1.33 21.94 -21.92
C GLY A 268 0.01 22.25 -22.61
N GLU A 269 1.11 22.25 -21.86
CA GLU A 269 2.45 22.59 -22.34
C GLU A 269 3.21 21.39 -22.93
N LEU A 270 2.73 20.17 -22.66
CA LEU A 270 3.33 18.94 -23.19
C LEU A 270 2.93 18.67 -24.66
N PHE A 271 1.79 19.21 -25.10
CA PHE A 271 1.17 18.83 -26.35
C PHE A 271 1.52 19.83 -27.47
N HIS A 272 1.87 19.29 -28.63
CA HIS A 272 2.02 20.03 -29.88
C HIS A 272 1.06 19.52 -30.96
N THR A 273 0.07 18.73 -30.54
CA THR A 273 -0.93 18.08 -31.39
C THR A 273 -2.03 19.04 -31.79
#